data_AF-A0A382J8X7-F1
#
_entry.id   AF-A0A382J8X7-F1
#
_cell.length_a   1.000
_cell.length_b   1.000
_cell.length_c   1.000
_cell.angle_alpha   90.00
_cell.angle_beta   90.00
_cell.angle_gamma   90.00
#
_symmetry.space_group_name_H-M   'P 1'
#
loop_
_entity.id
_entity.type
_entity.pdbx_description
1 polymer ?
#
loop_
_entity_poly.entity_id
_entity_poly.type
_entity_poly.pdbx_seq_one_letter_code
_entity_poly.pdbx_strand_id
1 'polypeptide(L)'
;PEDHPAIGSIVLNMSANILGLGNAATPLGLKAMEELQEINPDKDTATNAMCTFLAINTSSVQLILPATVVALMGATSSQIFITTIFATGMSTIAAITAVKFLEKRKQFIIHSGGSA
;
A
#
# COMPACT_ATOMS: atom_id res chain seq x y z
N PRO A 1 9.75 -6.10 -12.56
CA PRO A 1 11.12 -6.64 -12.63
C PRO A 1 11.86 -6.33 -11.32
N GLU A 2 12.75 -7.21 -10.84
CA GLU A 2 13.42 -7.04 -9.54
C GLU A 2 14.22 -5.73 -9.46
N ASP A 3 14.75 -5.24 -10.59
CA ASP A 3 15.51 -3.98 -10.68
C ASP A 3 14.68 -2.76 -11.13
N HIS A 4 13.35 -2.87 -11.19
CA HIS A 4 12.52 -1.74 -11.64
C HIS A 4 12.41 -0.67 -10.54
N PRO A 5 12.54 0.64 -10.85
CA PRO A 5 12.43 1.72 -9.87
C PRO A 5 11.12 1.68 -9.06
N ALA A 6 10.05 1.10 -9.63
CA ALA A 6 8.79 0.78 -8.94
C ALA A 6 8.99 0.16 -7.55
N ILE A 7 9.94 -0.78 -7.40
CA ILE A 7 10.19 -1.42 -6.10
C ILE A 7 10.69 -0.41 -5.08
N GLY A 8 11.59 0.49 -5.48
CA GLY A 8 12.11 1.55 -4.62
C GLY A 8 11.01 2.50 -4.14
N SER A 9 10.17 3.00 -5.06
CA SER A 9 9.07 3.90 -4.72
C SER A 9 8.00 3.23 -3.85
N ILE A 10 7.67 1.96 -4.12
CA ILE A 10 6.75 1.16 -3.30
C ILE A 10 7.30 1.01 -1.87
N VAL A 11 8.57 0.63 -1.72
CA VAL A 11 9.21 0.45 -0.42
C VAL A 11 9.28 1.77 0.35
N LEU A 12 9.60 2.87 -0.31
CA LEU A 12 9.62 4.20 0.30
C LEU A 12 8.24 4.65 0.76
N ASN A 13 7.20 4.48 -0.08
CA ASN A 13 5.83 4.78 0.29
C ASN A 13 5.36 3.94 1.49
N MET A 14 5.64 2.63 1.47
CA MET A 14 5.33 1.72 2.57
C MET A 14 6.05 2.14 3.86
N SER A 15 7.32 2.52 3.76
CA SER A 15 8.10 3.02 4.89
C SER A 15 7.50 4.31 5.46
N ALA A 16 7.08 5.25 4.61
CA ALA A 16 6.43 6.48 5.03
C ALA A 16 5.11 6.21 5.76
N ASN A 17 4.29 5.26 5.29
CA ASN A 17 3.06 4.83 5.97
C ASN A 17 3.34 4.16 7.32
N ILE A 18 4.32 3.26 7.38
CA ILE A 18 4.71 2.54 8.60
C ILE A 18 5.20 3.50 9.68
N LEU A 19 5.96 4.52 9.29
CA LEU A 19 6.50 5.56 10.17
C LEU A 19 5.50 6.69 10.50
N GLY A 20 4.34 6.70 9.86
CA GLY A 20 3.32 7.74 10.04
C GLY A 20 3.66 9.09 9.42
N LEU A 21 4.53 9.12 8.42
CA LEU A 21 4.87 10.27 7.59
C LEU A 21 3.88 10.42 6.42
N GLY A 22 2.58 10.46 6.72
CA GLY A 22 1.52 10.45 5.70
C GLY A 22 1.65 11.56 4.64
N ASN A 23 2.23 12.71 5.00
CA ASN A 23 2.50 13.81 4.07
C ASN A 23 3.48 13.42 2.94
N ALA A 24 4.41 12.49 3.19
CA ALA A 24 5.34 11.98 2.18
C ALA A 24 4.82 10.71 1.50
N ALA A 25 3.91 9.97 2.12
CA ALA A 25 3.40 8.72 1.58
C ALA A 25 2.65 8.92 0.25
N THR A 26 1.73 9.88 0.16
CA THR A 26 0.93 10.11 -1.05
C THR A 26 1.75 10.43 -2.31
N PRO A 27 2.72 11.36 -2.30
CA PRO A 27 3.54 11.62 -3.50
C PRO A 27 4.42 10.43 -3.88
N LEU A 28 4.97 9.69 -2.90
CA LEU A 28 5.71 8.45 -3.16
C LEU A 28 4.79 7.36 -3.74
N GLY A 29 3.54 7.31 -3.30
CA GLY A 29 2.53 6.38 -3.79
C GLY A 29 2.12 6.67 -5.23
N LEU A 30 1.93 7.94 -5.59
CA LEU A 30 1.69 8.34 -6.98
C LEU A 30 2.88 7.98 -7.86
N LYS A 31 4.12 8.23 -7.39
CA LYS A 31 5.32 7.85 -8.15
C LYS A 31 5.43 6.34 -8.39
N ALA A 32 5.15 5.55 -7.35
CA ALA A 32 5.08 4.09 -7.47
C ALA A 32 4.00 3.64 -8.47
N MET A 33 2.83 4.29 -8.48
CA MET A 33 1.76 3.99 -9.44
C MET A 33 2.15 4.35 -10.87
N GLU A 34 2.84 5.47 -11.10
CA GLU A 34 3.40 5.82 -12.42
C GLU A 34 4.37 4.75 -12.90
N GLU A 35 5.31 4.32 -12.05
CA GLU A 35 6.30 3.30 -12.40
C GLU A 35 5.68 1.91 -12.63
N LEU A 36 4.62 1.56 -11.89
CA LEU A 36 3.82 0.37 -12.17
C LEU A 36 3.03 0.49 -13.48
N GLN A 37 2.55 1.69 -13.79
CA GLN A 37 1.82 1.96 -15.03
C GLN A 37 2.74 1.90 -16.26
N GLU A 38 4.00 2.31 -16.16
CA GLU A 38 4.98 2.19 -17.25
C GLU A 38 5.12 0.75 -17.75
N ILE A 39 5.18 -0.21 -16.82
CA ILE A 39 5.31 -1.65 -17.13
C ILE A 39 3.98 -2.37 -17.34
N ASN A 40 2.85 -1.67 -17.20
CA ASN A 40 1.54 -2.25 -17.41
C ASN A 40 1.30 -2.55 -18.91
N PRO A 41 1.02 -3.80 -19.30
CA PRO A 41 0.73 -4.16 -20.69
C PRO A 41 -0.59 -3.55 -21.23
N ASP A 42 -1.55 -3.25 -20.36
CA ASP A 42 -2.83 -2.62 -20.73
C ASP A 42 -3.00 -1.32 -19.93
N LYS A 43 -2.82 -0.17 -20.60
CA LYS A 43 -2.84 1.13 -19.92
C LYS A 43 -4.21 1.52 -19.36
N ASP A 44 -5.29 0.94 -19.87
CA ASP A 44 -6.64 1.26 -19.42
C ASP A 44 -7.10 0.36 -18.25
N THR A 45 -6.37 -0.73 -17.99
CA THR A 45 -6.70 -1.70 -16.93
C THR A 45 -5.61 -1.77 -15.86
N ALA A 46 -5.95 -1.49 -14.60
CA ALA A 46 -5.00 -1.61 -13.49
C ALA A 46 -4.57 -3.07 -13.25
N THR A 47 -3.27 -3.29 -13.06
CA THR A 47 -2.73 -4.64 -12.78
C THR A 47 -2.99 -5.07 -11.33
N ASN A 48 -2.89 -6.38 -11.06
CA ASN A 48 -2.99 -6.91 -9.69
C ASN A 48 -1.96 -6.29 -8.73
N ALA A 49 -0.76 -5.95 -9.22
CA ALA A 49 0.26 -5.28 -8.43
C ALA A 49 -0.19 -3.87 -8.00
N MET A 50 -0.77 -3.10 -8.93
CA MET A 50 -1.34 -1.78 -8.65
C MET A 50 -2.50 -1.85 -7.66
N CYS A 51 -3.43 -2.78 -7.86
CA CYS A 51 -4.55 -3.00 -6.94
C CYS A 51 -4.08 -3.42 -5.53
N THR A 52 -3.09 -4.29 -5.45
CA THR A 52 -2.49 -4.71 -4.17
C THR A 52 -1.81 -3.53 -3.47
N PHE A 53 -1.00 -2.77 -4.21
CA PHE A 53 -0.30 -1.61 -3.67
C PHE A 53 -1.27 -0.54 -3.14
N LEU A 54 -2.34 -0.27 -3.88
CA LEU A 54 -3.40 0.65 -3.49
C LEU A 54 -4.10 0.17 -2.21
N ALA A 55 -4.51 -1.10 -2.16
CA ALA A 55 -5.21 -1.66 -1.00
C ALA A 55 -4.35 -1.60 0.27
N ILE A 56 -3.03 -1.83 0.15
CA ILE A 56 -2.10 -1.71 1.27
C ILE A 56 -2.02 -0.25 1.74
N ASN A 57 -1.90 0.72 0.82
CA ASN A 57 -1.94 2.15 1.17
C ASN A 57 -3.26 2.55 1.86
N THR A 58 -4.40 2.07 1.37
CA THR A 58 -5.71 2.34 1.97
C THR A 58 -5.85 1.72 3.36
N SER A 59 -5.27 0.53 3.58
CA SER A 59 -5.30 -0.14 4.88
C SER A 59 -4.44 0.52 5.95
N SER A 60 -3.57 1.47 5.55
CA SER A 60 -2.68 2.25 6.42
C SER A 60 -1.94 1.38 7.42
N VAL A 61 -1.06 0.50 6.91
CA VAL A 61 -0.19 -0.36 7.74
C VAL A 61 0.75 0.51 8.56
N GLN A 62 0.34 0.86 9.76
CA GLN A 62 1.07 1.78 10.63
C GLN A 62 1.52 1.02 11.89
N LEU A 63 2.79 0.62 11.89
CA LEU A 63 3.39 -0.15 13.00
C LEU A 63 4.04 0.75 14.06
N ILE A 64 4.39 1.99 13.69
CA ILE A 64 4.86 3.00 14.62
C ILE A 64 3.74 4.01 14.80
N LEU A 65 3.46 4.42 16.05
CA LEU A 65 2.52 5.50 16.33
C LEU A 65 2.81 6.68 15.38
N PRO A 66 1.77 7.37 14.86
CA PRO A 66 2.00 8.56 14.07
C PRO A 66 2.97 9.47 14.83
N ALA A 67 4.10 9.81 14.21
CA ALA A 67 5.08 10.69 14.83
C ALA A 67 4.42 11.98 15.35
N THR A 68 3.34 12.41 14.68
CA THR A 68 2.45 13.49 15.08
C THR A 68 1.71 13.23 16.41
N VAL A 69 1.19 12.03 16.62
CA VAL A 69 0.49 11.65 17.86
C VAL A 69 1.46 11.52 19.03
N VAL A 70 2.66 10.97 18.80
CA VAL A 70 3.73 10.96 19.82
C VAL A 70 4.18 12.38 20.14
N ALA A 71 4.36 13.22 19.12
CA ALA A 71 4.74 14.62 19.29
C ALA A 71 3.69 15.45 20.04
N LEU A 72 2.39 15.16 19.84
CA LEU A 72 1.29 15.88 20.50
C LEU A 72 0.99 15.37 21.91
N MET A 73 1.04 14.06 22.15
CA MET A 73 0.62 13.46 23.43
C MET A 73 1.76 13.09 24.38
N GLY A 74 3.02 13.12 23.92
CA GLY A 74 4.17 12.75 24.75
C GLY A 74 4.04 11.35 25.34
N ALA A 75 4.28 11.22 26.65
CA ALA A 75 4.27 9.92 27.37
C ALA A 75 2.90 9.20 27.36
N THR A 76 1.79 9.94 27.21
CA THR A 76 0.43 9.41 27.21
C THR A 76 0.10 8.63 25.94
N SER A 77 0.89 8.81 24.87
CA SER A 77 0.74 8.10 23.59
C SER A 77 0.90 6.58 23.71
N SER A 78 1.61 6.10 24.74
CA SER A 78 1.80 4.67 25.02
C SER A 78 0.49 3.90 25.23
N GLN A 79 -0.56 4.55 25.73
CA GLN A 79 -1.85 3.91 26.04
C GLN A 79 -2.61 3.43 24.79
N ILE A 80 -2.41 4.10 23.65
CA ILE A 80 -3.11 3.79 22.39
C ILE A 80 -2.24 2.99 21.41
N PHE A 81 -0.97 2.73 21.77
CA PHE A 81 0.00 2.06 20.90
C PHE A 81 -0.48 0.65 20.50
N ILE A 82 -0.84 -0.16 21.50
CA ILE A 82 -1.24 -1.56 21.30
C ILE A 82 -2.53 -1.65 20.48
N THR A 83 -3.53 -0.83 20.80
CA THR A 83 -4.81 -0.82 20.08
C THR A 83 -4.64 -0.35 18.64
N THR A 84 -3.74 0.60 18.38
CA THR A 84 -3.45 1.09 17.03
C THR A 84 -2.80 0.00 16.19
N ILE A 85 -1.75 -0.66 16.68
CA ILE A 85 -1.09 -1.76 15.95
C ILE A 85 -2.07 -2.90 15.67
N PHE A 86 -2.93 -3.23 16.65
CA PHE A 86 -3.92 -4.28 16.46
C PHE A 86 -4.96 -3.89 15.39
N ALA A 87 -5.48 -2.67 15.43
CA ALA A 87 -6.44 -2.17 14.45
C ALA A 87 -5.84 -2.11 13.03
N THR A 88 -4.63 -1.59 12.87
CA THR A 88 -3.94 -1.49 11.58
C THR A 88 -3.54 -2.87 11.06
N GLY A 89 -3.12 -3.78 11.94
CA GLY A 89 -2.85 -5.18 11.61
C GLY A 89 -4.09 -5.88 11.06
N MET A 90 -5.23 -5.77 11.74
CA MET A 90 -6.49 -6.35 11.24
C MET A 90 -6.94 -5.73 9.91
N SER A 91 -6.81 -4.40 9.77
CA SER A 91 -7.08 -3.68 8.51
C SER A 91 -6.21 -4.22 7.36
N THR A 92 -4.91 -4.39 7.61
CA THR A 92 -3.95 -4.90 6.63
C THR A 92 -4.28 -6.33 6.20
N ILE A 93 -4.57 -7.20 7.17
CA ILE A 93 -4.95 -8.60 6.90
C ILE A 93 -6.24 -8.63 6.08
N ALA A 94 -7.24 -7.84 6.43
CA ALA A 94 -8.50 -7.74 5.69
C ALA A 94 -8.26 -7.27 4.24
N ALA A 95 -7.43 -6.24 4.05
CA ALA A 95 -7.09 -5.71 2.72
C ALA A 95 -6.37 -6.75 1.86
N ILE A 96 -5.31 -7.40 2.37
CA ILE A 96 -4.57 -8.43 1.65
C ILE A 96 -5.49 -9.62 1.32
N THR A 97 -6.32 -10.05 2.27
CA THR A 97 -7.26 -11.15 2.06
C THR A 97 -8.29 -10.80 0.99
N ALA A 98 -8.85 -9.58 1.04
CA ALA A 98 -9.81 -9.11 0.05
C ALA A 98 -9.18 -9.05 -1.36
N VAL A 99 -7.99 -8.45 -1.50
CA VAL A 99 -7.31 -8.37 -2.80
C VAL A 99 -6.99 -9.76 -3.34
N LYS A 100 -6.41 -10.65 -2.52
CA LYS A 100 -6.05 -12.00 -2.95
C LYS A 100 -7.27 -12.85 -3.29
N PHE A 101 -8.39 -12.62 -2.61
CA PHE A 101 -9.65 -13.27 -2.92
C PHE A 101 -10.25 -12.77 -4.23
N LEU A 102 -10.24 -11.46 -4.47
CA LEU A 102 -10.77 -10.84 -5.69
C LEU A 102 -9.89 -11.16 -6.91
N GLU A 103 -8.57 -11.11 -6.77
CA GLU A 103 -7.59 -11.48 -7.80
C GLU A 103 -7.83 -12.90 -8.36
N LYS A 104 -8.31 -13.82 -7.52
CA LYS A 104 -8.59 -15.22 -7.91
C LYS A 104 -9.96 -15.44 -8.55
N ARG A 105 -10.86 -14.45 -8.55
CA ARG A 105 -12.18 -14.61 -9.17
C ARG A 105 -12.05 -14.48 -10.68
N LYS A 106 -12.65 -15.42 -11.41
CA LYS A 106 -12.65 -15.48 -12.89
C LYS A 106 -13.09 -14.18 -13.58
N GLN A 107 -13.93 -13.38 -12.91
CA GLN A 107 -14.43 -12.09 -13.39
C GLN A 107 -13.37 -10.98 -13.41
N PHE A 108 -12.29 -11.09 -12.63
CA PHE A 108 -11.21 -10.11 -12.51
C PHE A 108 -9.87 -10.62 -13.05
N ILE A 109 -9.88 -11.79 -13.70
CA ILE A 109 -8.69 -12.29 -14.40
C ILE A 109 -8.46 -11.35 -15.58
N ILE A 110 -7.40 -10.56 -15.48
CA ILE A 110 -6.90 -9.75 -16.59
C ILE A 110 -6.41 -10.73 -17.64
N HIS A 111 -7.19 -10.89 -18.70
CA HIS A 111 -6.76 -11.64 -19.87
C HIS A 111 -5.75 -10.73 -20.56
N SER A 112 -4.46 -11.01 -20.40
CA SER A 112 -3.44 -10.43 -21.27
C SER A 112 -3.72 -10.88 -22.69
N GLY A 113 -4.55 -10.12 -23.40
CA GLY A 113 -4.69 -10.22 -24.83
C GLY A 113 -3.33 -9.97 -25.45
N GLY A 114 -2.75 -11.00 -26.06
CA GLY A 114 -1.61 -10.84 -26.93
C GLY A 114 -2.01 -9.90 -28.07
N SER A 115 -1.38 -8.74 -28.11
CA SER A 115 -1.31 -7.93 -29.32
C SER A 115 0.07 -8.17 -29.93
N ALA A 116 0.01 -8.69 -31.16
CA ALA A 116 1.12 -8.96 -32.06
C ALA A 116 1.99 -7.73 -32.34
#